data_AF-A0A386ZN91-F1
#
_entry.id   AF-A0A386ZN91-F1
#
_cell.length_a   1.000
_cell.length_b   1.000
_cell.length_c   1.000
_cell.angle_alpha   90.00
_cell.angle_beta   90.00
_cell.angle_gamma   90.00
#
_symmetry.space_group_name_H-M   'P 1'
#
loop_
_entity.id
_entity.type
_entity.pdbx_description
1 polymer ?
#
loop_
_entity_poly.entity_id
_entity_poly.type
_entity_poly.pdbx_seq_one_letter_code
_entity_poly.pdbx_strand_id
1 'polypeptide(L)'
;MPSSGTSSTISPREHPVKFRKKSRFPMDAVDIGPLQLKARRVEFDLNSTPLHWIPGHAVASHAVSAYHLLFPEVERFFIEAFREALPEVRDPRLRDDILGFIGQETMHANAHEESLGDYFQRNGIDPAPLLEHSRYLLRFAATGEEVTVAADRTALSAILDVRPDATFSCRQGFCRSCAVRVLDGAPDHRSTALSPAELEQGYFLPCVSRSDDCLTLDL
;
A
#
# COMPACT_ATOMS: atom_id res chain seq x y z
N MET A 1 43.42 40.86 -18.02
CA MET A 1 42.47 40.34 -19.04
C MET A 1 41.14 40.10 -18.34
N PRO A 2 40.06 40.81 -18.68
CA PRO A 2 38.76 40.60 -18.05
C PRO A 2 38.02 39.43 -18.72
N SER A 3 37.46 38.55 -17.91
CA SER A 3 36.63 37.42 -18.33
C SER A 3 35.24 37.91 -18.74
N SER A 4 34.92 37.85 -20.03
CA SER A 4 33.57 38.08 -20.56
C SER A 4 32.72 36.82 -20.37
N GLY A 5 31.91 36.79 -19.32
CA GLY A 5 30.89 35.77 -19.12
C GLY A 5 29.72 36.01 -20.07
N THR A 6 29.54 35.14 -21.06
CA THR A 6 28.32 35.14 -21.89
C THR A 6 27.23 34.39 -21.13
N SER A 7 26.28 35.13 -20.58
CA SER A 7 25.03 34.58 -20.04
C SER A 7 24.17 34.07 -21.20
N SER A 8 24.17 32.75 -21.41
CA SER A 8 23.25 32.10 -22.35
C SER A 8 21.94 31.81 -21.62
N THR A 9 20.93 32.64 -21.87
CA THR A 9 19.55 32.40 -21.45
C THR A 9 18.98 31.19 -22.20
N ILE A 10 18.74 30.10 -21.47
CA ILE A 10 18.03 28.92 -21.98
C ILE A 10 16.56 29.31 -22.11
N SER A 11 16.07 29.46 -23.33
CA SER A 11 14.64 29.62 -23.60
C SER A 11 13.94 28.26 -23.41
N PRO A 12 12.81 28.18 -22.68
CA PRO A 12 12.07 26.94 -22.53
C PRO A 12 11.50 26.55 -23.89
N ARG A 13 11.99 25.43 -24.45
CA ARG A 13 11.32 24.82 -25.61
C ARG A 13 10.02 24.20 -25.12
N GLU A 14 8.90 24.84 -25.41
CA GLU A 14 7.59 24.18 -25.33
C GLU A 14 7.59 22.99 -26.30
N HIS A 15 7.71 21.78 -25.76
CA HIS A 15 7.43 20.55 -26.48
C HIS A 15 6.00 20.15 -26.13
N PRO A 16 5.01 20.41 -27.01
CA PRO A 16 3.67 19.95 -26.76
C PRO A 16 3.68 18.42 -26.67
N VAL A 17 3.48 17.89 -25.46
CA VAL A 17 3.31 16.45 -25.21
C VAL A 17 2.02 16.03 -25.89
N LYS A 18 2.14 15.51 -27.11
CA LYS A 18 1.00 14.89 -27.80
C LYS A 18 0.71 13.55 -27.14
N PHE A 19 -0.25 13.52 -26.23
CA PHE A 19 -0.80 12.26 -25.71
C PHE A 19 -1.39 11.46 -26.87
N ARG A 20 -0.73 10.36 -27.20
CA ARG A 20 -1.13 9.47 -28.29
C ARG A 20 -2.36 8.68 -27.85
N LYS A 21 -3.54 9.10 -28.31
CA LYS A 21 -4.88 8.59 -27.91
C LYS A 21 -5.21 7.12 -28.22
N LYS A 22 -4.26 6.26 -28.58
CA LYS A 22 -4.54 4.83 -28.79
C LYS A 22 -3.39 3.99 -28.25
N SER A 23 -3.72 3.14 -27.27
CA SER A 23 -2.88 2.02 -26.88
C SER A 23 -2.46 1.28 -28.15
N ARG A 24 -1.15 1.13 -28.34
CA ARG A 24 -0.59 0.35 -29.45
C ARG A 24 -0.78 -1.16 -29.25
N PHE A 25 -1.14 -1.57 -28.03
CA PHE A 25 -1.50 -2.94 -27.73
C PHE A 25 -2.94 -3.17 -28.13
N PRO A 26 -3.20 -4.02 -29.15
CA PRO A 26 -4.55 -4.44 -29.42
C PRO A 26 -4.94 -5.38 -28.26
N MET A 27 -5.73 -4.86 -27.32
CA MET A 27 -6.33 -5.65 -26.24
C MET A 27 -7.11 -6.86 -26.80
N ASP A 28 -7.60 -6.74 -28.03
CA ASP A 28 -8.39 -7.76 -28.72
C ASP A 28 -7.56 -8.73 -29.58
N ALA A 29 -6.24 -8.56 -29.70
CA ALA A 29 -5.43 -9.36 -30.64
C ALA A 29 -5.01 -10.73 -30.12
N VAL A 30 -5.22 -11.00 -28.83
CA VAL A 30 -4.89 -12.31 -28.24
C VAL A 30 -6.14 -12.84 -27.55
N ASP A 31 -6.92 -13.63 -28.29
CA ASP A 31 -7.93 -14.50 -27.70
C ASP A 31 -7.21 -15.64 -26.97
N ILE A 32 -6.95 -15.44 -25.68
CA ILE A 32 -6.36 -16.43 -24.78
C ILE A 32 -7.36 -17.54 -24.39
N GLY A 33 -8.58 -17.54 -24.94
CA GLY A 33 -9.65 -18.43 -24.54
C GLY A 33 -10.18 -18.11 -23.13
N PRO A 34 -11.00 -19.00 -22.53
CA PRO A 34 -11.45 -18.83 -21.16
C PRO A 34 -10.27 -18.96 -20.19
N LEU A 35 -9.74 -17.82 -19.75
CA LEU A 35 -8.73 -17.75 -18.70
C LEU A 35 -9.36 -18.19 -17.37
N GLN A 36 -9.16 -19.44 -16.97
CA GLN A 36 -9.47 -19.86 -15.60
C GLN A 36 -8.29 -19.54 -14.69
N LEU A 37 -8.49 -18.58 -13.78
CA LEU A 37 -7.55 -18.29 -12.71
C LEU A 37 -7.65 -19.41 -11.66
N LYS A 38 -6.89 -20.50 -11.83
CA LYS A 38 -6.74 -21.51 -10.77
C LYS A 38 -5.54 -21.14 -9.91
N ALA A 39 -5.75 -21.09 -8.60
CA ALA A 39 -4.65 -21.02 -7.65
C ALA A 39 -3.79 -22.29 -7.79
N ARG A 40 -2.50 -22.11 -8.07
CA ARG A 40 -1.53 -23.20 -8.16
C ARG A 40 -0.70 -23.20 -6.90
N ARG A 41 -0.52 -24.38 -6.31
CA ARG A 41 0.44 -24.57 -5.23
C ARG A 41 1.85 -24.59 -5.81
N VAL A 42 2.48 -23.42 -5.87
CA VAL A 42 3.87 -23.21 -6.30
C VAL A 42 4.70 -22.86 -5.07
N GLU A 43 5.89 -23.42 -4.97
CA GLU A 43 6.89 -23.08 -3.95
C GLU A 43 8.09 -22.45 -4.67
N PHE A 44 8.63 -21.37 -4.13
CA PHE A 44 9.79 -20.67 -4.67
C PHE A 44 10.95 -20.85 -3.71
N ASP A 45 11.96 -21.63 -4.09
CA ASP A 45 13.16 -21.79 -3.26
C ASP A 45 14.10 -20.58 -3.46
N LEU A 46 14.21 -19.73 -2.44
CA LEU A 46 15.07 -18.55 -2.46
C LEU A 46 16.44 -18.78 -1.80
N ASN A 47 16.73 -20.00 -1.33
CA ASN A 47 17.92 -20.27 -0.52
C ASN A 47 19.24 -20.06 -1.29
N SER A 48 19.27 -20.42 -2.57
CA SER A 48 20.47 -20.26 -3.41
C SER A 48 20.52 -18.95 -4.21
N THR A 49 19.57 -18.05 -4.01
CA THR A 49 19.47 -16.82 -4.80
C THR A 49 20.59 -15.83 -4.42
N PRO A 50 21.44 -15.41 -5.37
CA PRO A 50 22.48 -14.42 -5.08
C PRO A 50 21.91 -13.02 -4.94
N LEU A 51 22.60 -12.13 -4.22
CA LEU A 51 22.22 -10.73 -4.06
C LEU A 51 21.95 -10.00 -5.39
N HIS A 52 22.76 -10.31 -6.42
CA HIS A 52 22.58 -9.82 -7.79
C HIS A 52 22.04 -10.95 -8.68
N TRP A 53 20.75 -11.25 -8.54
CA TRP A 53 20.10 -12.33 -9.27
C TRP A 53 19.77 -12.00 -10.74
N ILE A 54 19.86 -10.72 -11.15
CA ILE A 54 19.81 -10.31 -12.56
C ILE A 54 21.25 -10.25 -13.09
N PRO A 55 21.67 -11.17 -13.98
CA PRO A 55 23.06 -11.24 -14.46
C PRO A 55 23.51 -9.93 -15.10
N GLY A 56 24.63 -9.38 -14.64
CA GLY A 56 25.19 -8.13 -15.17
C GLY A 56 24.47 -6.85 -14.73
N HIS A 57 23.41 -6.95 -13.91
CA HIS A 57 22.57 -5.82 -13.54
C HIS A 57 22.32 -5.73 -12.03
N ALA A 58 23.36 -5.37 -11.27
CA ALA A 58 23.29 -5.20 -9.81
C ALA A 58 22.20 -4.20 -9.37
N VAL A 59 22.17 -3.02 -9.99
CA VAL A 59 21.17 -1.97 -9.67
C VAL A 59 19.75 -2.46 -9.93
N ALA A 60 19.51 -3.15 -11.04
CA ALA A 60 18.18 -3.69 -11.33
C ALA A 60 17.79 -4.78 -10.33
N SER A 61 18.74 -5.63 -9.93
CA SER A 61 18.50 -6.66 -8.90
C SER A 61 18.04 -6.02 -7.59
N HIS A 62 18.71 -4.96 -7.14
CA HIS A 62 18.30 -4.23 -5.94
C HIS A 62 16.96 -3.53 -6.10
N ALA A 63 16.73 -2.83 -7.22
CA ALA A 63 15.48 -2.12 -7.47
C ALA A 63 14.27 -3.07 -7.46
N VAL A 64 14.38 -4.23 -8.10
CA VAL A 64 13.31 -5.24 -8.10
C VAL A 64 13.23 -5.96 -6.75
N SER A 65 14.34 -6.18 -6.05
CA SER A 65 14.29 -6.76 -4.70
C SER A 65 13.54 -5.83 -3.74
N ALA A 66 13.73 -4.52 -3.83
CA ALA A 66 13.05 -3.54 -2.99
C ALA A 66 11.51 -3.56 -3.14
N TYR A 67 10.98 -4.08 -4.26
CA TYR A 67 9.54 -4.28 -4.41
C TYR A 67 8.93 -5.25 -3.41
N HIS A 68 9.70 -6.21 -2.89
CA HIS A 68 9.23 -7.10 -1.82
C HIS A 68 8.91 -6.34 -0.52
N LEU A 69 9.37 -5.09 -0.38
CA LEU A 69 9.05 -4.22 0.76
C LEU A 69 7.77 -3.39 0.54
N LEU A 70 7.28 -3.30 -0.70
CA LEU A 70 6.18 -2.40 -1.08
C LEU A 70 4.91 -3.14 -1.50
N PHE A 71 5.06 -4.26 -2.22
CA PHE A 71 3.93 -4.97 -2.83
C PHE A 71 3.08 -5.81 -1.87
N PRO A 72 3.59 -6.40 -0.77
CA PRO A 72 2.74 -7.14 0.16
C PRO A 72 1.52 -6.33 0.65
N GLU A 73 1.73 -5.03 0.87
CA GLU A 73 0.69 -4.12 1.34
C GLU A 73 -0.39 -3.87 0.28
N VAL A 74 0.04 -3.74 -0.98
CA VAL A 74 -0.83 -3.54 -2.13
C VAL A 74 -1.65 -4.80 -2.41
N GLU A 75 -1.04 -5.97 -2.29
CA GLU A 75 -1.69 -7.27 -2.49
C GLU A 75 -2.77 -7.51 -1.44
N ARG A 76 -2.50 -7.21 -0.17
CA ARG A 76 -3.50 -7.31 0.91
C ARG A 76 -4.66 -6.36 0.70
N PHE A 77 -4.39 -5.10 0.32
CA PHE A 77 -5.44 -4.15 -0.06
C PHE A 77 -6.33 -4.70 -1.18
N PHE A 78 -5.75 -5.28 -2.24
CA PHE A 78 -6.54 -5.89 -3.31
C PHE A 78 -7.39 -7.05 -2.80
N ILE A 79 -6.84 -7.94 -1.98
CA ILE A 79 -7.58 -9.07 -1.41
C ILE A 79 -8.76 -8.58 -0.55
N GLU A 80 -8.55 -7.59 0.33
CA GLU A 80 -9.61 -7.03 1.17
C GLU A 80 -10.71 -6.38 0.33
N ALA A 81 -10.33 -5.54 -0.64
CA ALA A 81 -11.27 -4.89 -1.55
C ALA A 81 -12.10 -5.92 -2.33
N PHE A 82 -11.47 -7.00 -2.82
CA PHE A 82 -12.17 -8.06 -3.51
C PHE A 82 -13.08 -8.87 -2.58
N ARG A 83 -12.66 -9.16 -1.35
CA ARG A 83 -13.50 -9.85 -0.35
C ARG A 83 -14.73 -9.02 0.02
N GLU A 84 -14.59 -7.71 0.18
CA GLU A 84 -15.70 -6.79 0.45
C GLU A 84 -16.67 -6.72 -0.73
N ALA A 85 -16.17 -6.69 -1.96
CA ALA A 85 -16.99 -6.63 -3.17
C ALA A 85 -17.63 -7.99 -3.54
N LEU A 86 -17.03 -9.12 -3.15
CA LEU A 86 -17.42 -10.46 -3.60
C LEU A 86 -18.91 -10.79 -3.39
N PRO A 87 -19.58 -10.41 -2.29
CA PRO A 87 -21.02 -10.65 -2.10
C PRO A 87 -21.91 -9.95 -3.14
N GLU A 88 -21.45 -8.85 -3.74
CA GLU A 88 -22.18 -8.07 -4.74
C GLU A 88 -21.97 -8.58 -6.17
N VAL A 89 -21.03 -9.51 -6.38
CA VAL A 89 -20.68 -10.04 -7.71
C VAL A 89 -21.72 -11.08 -8.15
N ARG A 90 -22.56 -10.69 -9.11
CA ARG A 90 -23.64 -11.55 -9.65
C ARG A 90 -23.20 -12.46 -10.79
N ASP A 91 -22.15 -12.08 -11.52
CA ASP A 91 -21.61 -12.91 -12.61
C ASP A 91 -20.80 -14.07 -12.00
N PRO A 92 -21.24 -15.33 -12.18
CA PRO A 92 -20.55 -16.48 -11.61
C PRO A 92 -19.12 -16.63 -12.14
N ARG A 93 -18.84 -16.22 -13.39
CA ARG A 93 -17.49 -16.31 -13.96
C ARG A 93 -16.55 -15.31 -13.31
N LEU A 94 -16.99 -14.05 -13.20
CA LEU A 94 -16.22 -13.01 -12.52
C LEU A 94 -15.97 -13.37 -11.06
N ARG A 95 -16.96 -13.96 -10.40
CA ARG A 95 -16.82 -14.44 -9.01
C ARG A 95 -15.74 -15.52 -8.90
N ASP A 96 -15.73 -16.50 -9.81
CA ASP A 96 -14.72 -17.55 -9.84
C ASP A 96 -13.32 -16.99 -10.15
N ASP A 97 -13.21 -16.02 -11.06
CA ASP A 97 -11.96 -15.34 -11.39
C ASP A 97 -11.40 -14.56 -10.19
N ILE A 98 -12.25 -13.83 -9.45
CA ILE A 98 -11.84 -13.12 -8.22
C ILE A 98 -11.34 -14.10 -7.16
N LEU A 99 -12.04 -15.22 -6.95
CA LEU A 99 -11.59 -16.25 -6.02
C LEU A 99 -10.26 -16.88 -6.45
N GLY A 100 -10.10 -17.11 -7.76
CA GLY A 100 -8.86 -17.55 -8.37
C GLY A 100 -7.69 -16.60 -8.12
N PHE A 101 -7.93 -15.30 -8.33
CA PHE A 101 -6.98 -14.23 -8.06
C PHE A 101 -6.57 -14.19 -6.58
N ILE A 102 -7.54 -14.14 -5.65
CA ILE A 102 -7.27 -14.13 -4.20
C ILE A 102 -6.39 -15.33 -3.80
N GLY A 103 -6.68 -16.51 -4.36
CA GLY A 103 -5.88 -17.70 -4.10
C GLY A 103 -4.45 -17.63 -4.66
N GLN A 104 -4.24 -17.00 -5.82
CA GLN A 104 -2.90 -16.78 -6.38
C GLN A 104 -2.11 -15.75 -5.59
N GLU A 105 -2.72 -14.64 -5.18
CA GLU A 105 -2.06 -13.62 -4.34
C GLU A 105 -1.65 -14.17 -2.98
N THR A 106 -2.42 -15.10 -2.41
CA THR A 106 -2.00 -15.79 -1.17
C THR A 106 -0.70 -16.57 -1.37
N MET A 107 -0.54 -17.26 -2.51
CA MET A 107 0.69 -18.00 -2.82
C MET A 107 1.87 -17.06 -3.10
N HIS A 108 1.59 -15.91 -3.74
CA HIS A 108 2.57 -14.87 -4.01
C HIS A 108 3.07 -14.20 -2.72
N ALA A 109 2.17 -13.90 -1.78
CA ALA A 109 2.50 -13.32 -0.48
C ALA A 109 3.50 -14.17 0.32
N ASN A 110 3.40 -15.50 0.26
CA ASN A 110 4.36 -16.39 0.93
C ASN A 110 5.80 -16.19 0.41
N ALA A 111 5.97 -15.91 -0.88
CA ALA A 111 7.30 -15.67 -1.45
C ALA A 111 7.89 -14.34 -0.98
N HIS A 112 7.04 -13.30 -0.78
CA HIS A 112 7.48 -12.06 -0.14
C HIS A 112 7.89 -12.29 1.31
N GLU A 113 7.13 -13.07 2.08
CA GLU A 113 7.45 -13.37 3.48
C GLU A 113 8.77 -14.13 3.61
N GLU A 114 9.02 -15.12 2.76
CA GLU A 114 10.31 -15.84 2.70
C GLU A 114 11.47 -14.89 2.31
N SER A 115 11.23 -13.99 1.35
CA SER A 115 12.23 -13.00 0.94
C SER A 115 12.59 -12.04 2.08
N LEU A 116 11.59 -11.50 2.78
CA LEU A 116 11.74 -10.56 3.90
C LEU A 116 12.36 -11.22 5.14
N GLY A 117 11.95 -12.46 5.45
CA GLY A 117 12.40 -13.19 6.63
C GLY A 117 13.80 -13.76 6.49
N ASP A 118 14.21 -14.16 5.29
CA ASP A 118 15.45 -14.93 5.08
C ASP A 118 16.38 -14.33 4.02
N TYR A 119 15.92 -14.09 2.78
CA TYR A 119 16.79 -13.63 1.69
C TYR A 119 17.51 -12.31 2.01
N PHE A 120 16.81 -11.29 2.50
CA PHE A 120 17.45 -10.01 2.87
C PHE A 120 18.45 -10.19 4.00
N GLN A 121 18.06 -10.93 5.06
CA GLN A 121 18.91 -11.13 6.24
C GLN A 121 20.20 -11.88 5.91
N ARG A 122 20.11 -12.97 5.12
CA ARG A 122 21.29 -13.74 4.67
C ARG A 122 22.26 -12.92 3.84
N ASN A 123 21.76 -11.90 3.14
CA ASN A 123 22.58 -10.96 2.38
C ASN A 123 23.01 -9.73 3.20
N GLY A 124 22.80 -9.73 4.53
CA GLY A 124 23.23 -8.67 5.44
C GLY A 124 22.39 -7.40 5.35
N ILE A 125 21.15 -7.49 4.87
CA ILE A 125 20.22 -6.37 4.75
C ILE A 125 19.11 -6.58 5.78
N ASP A 126 18.98 -5.67 6.73
CA ASP A 126 17.86 -5.66 7.68
C ASP A 126 16.71 -4.80 7.13
N PRO A 127 15.56 -5.41 6.75
CA PRO A 127 14.41 -4.65 6.28
C PRO A 127 13.58 -4.05 7.42
N ALA A 128 13.79 -4.46 8.68
CA ALA A 128 12.94 -4.07 9.81
C ALA A 128 12.85 -2.56 9.99
N PRO A 129 13.93 -1.75 9.92
CA PRO A 129 13.81 -0.31 10.08
C PRO A 129 12.86 0.31 9.05
N LEU A 130 12.85 -0.15 7.80
CA LEU A 130 11.94 0.40 6.78
C LEU A 130 10.49 -0.03 7.02
N LEU A 131 10.27 -1.29 7.44
CA LEU A 131 8.96 -1.81 7.80
C LEU A 131 8.41 -1.22 9.11
N GLU A 132 9.29 -0.72 9.97
CA GLU A 132 8.93 -0.05 11.22
C GLU A 132 8.43 1.36 11.01
N HIS A 133 8.99 2.09 10.04
CA HIS A 133 8.49 3.42 9.66
C HIS A 133 7.04 3.41 9.16
N SER A 134 6.49 2.25 8.82
CA SER A 134 5.15 2.15 8.27
C SER A 134 4.10 1.67 9.28
N ARG A 135 4.49 1.22 10.49
CA ARG A 135 3.55 0.80 11.56
C ARG A 135 3.52 1.80 12.72
N TYR A 136 2.38 1.91 13.38
CA TYR A 136 2.24 2.71 14.60
C TYR A 136 1.18 2.10 15.53
N LEU A 137 1.11 2.56 16.78
CA LEU A 137 0.17 2.06 17.78
C LEU A 137 -1.01 3.01 17.95
N LEU A 138 -2.19 2.44 18.18
CA LEU A 138 -3.35 3.14 18.70
C LEU A 138 -3.59 2.68 20.13
N ARG A 139 -3.77 3.62 21.06
CA ARG A 139 -4.23 3.37 22.42
C ARG A 139 -5.63 3.92 22.59
N PHE A 140 -6.56 3.15 23.12
CA PHE A 140 -7.89 3.66 23.47
C PHE A 140 -7.89 4.22 24.89
N ALA A 141 -8.21 5.50 25.04
CA ALA A 141 -8.12 6.17 26.34
C ALA A 141 -9.11 5.60 27.37
N ALA A 142 -10.28 5.12 26.92
CA ALA A 142 -11.29 4.61 27.83
C ALA A 142 -10.90 3.27 28.48
N THR A 143 -10.15 2.42 27.77
CA THR A 143 -9.84 1.05 28.21
C THR A 143 -8.36 0.81 28.48
N GLY A 144 -7.47 1.63 27.91
CA GLY A 144 -6.02 1.42 27.89
C GLY A 144 -5.55 0.35 26.90
N GLU A 145 -6.47 -0.28 26.16
CA GLU A 145 -6.17 -1.29 25.13
C GLU A 145 -5.34 -0.67 23.99
N GLU A 146 -4.39 -1.44 23.47
CA GLU A 146 -3.52 -1.04 22.37
C GLU A 146 -3.74 -1.93 21.15
N VAL A 147 -3.73 -1.31 19.97
CA VAL A 147 -3.80 -2.00 18.69
C VAL A 147 -2.69 -1.51 17.77
N THR A 148 -1.98 -2.45 17.15
CA THR A 148 -0.99 -2.13 16.12
C THR A 148 -1.68 -1.85 14.79
N VAL A 149 -1.43 -0.66 14.24
CA VAL A 149 -1.76 -0.32 12.86
C VAL A 149 -0.57 -0.69 12.01
N ALA A 150 -0.68 -1.84 11.35
CA ALA A 150 0.30 -2.26 10.37
C ALA A 150 0.32 -1.33 9.14
N ALA A 151 1.37 -1.44 8.35
CA ALA A 151 1.62 -0.58 7.20
C ALA A 151 0.48 -0.60 6.15
N ASP A 152 -0.10 -1.78 5.96
CA ASP A 152 -1.13 -2.18 5.01
C ASP A 152 -2.53 -1.79 5.46
N ARG A 153 -2.66 -1.38 6.71
CA ARG A 153 -3.96 -1.16 7.34
C ARG A 153 -4.18 0.30 7.64
N THR A 154 -5.41 0.72 7.47
CA THR A 154 -5.87 2.02 7.97
C THR A 154 -6.09 1.93 9.47
N ALA A 155 -5.92 3.03 10.20
CA ALA A 155 -6.33 3.08 11.61
C ALA A 155 -7.79 2.61 11.78
N LEU A 156 -8.68 2.96 10.86
CA LEU A 156 -10.08 2.54 10.92
C LEU A 156 -10.22 1.02 10.86
N SER A 157 -9.49 0.35 9.96
CA SER A 157 -9.56 -1.12 9.88
C SER A 157 -9.07 -1.79 11.16
N ALA A 158 -7.98 -1.30 11.75
CA ALA A 158 -7.46 -1.80 13.01
C ALA A 158 -8.43 -1.55 14.18
N ILE A 159 -9.10 -0.39 14.19
CA ILE A 159 -10.16 -0.08 15.17
C ILE A 159 -11.34 -1.03 15.01
N LEU A 160 -11.80 -1.32 13.78
CA LEU A 160 -12.99 -2.14 13.54
C LEU A 160 -12.83 -3.61 13.97
N ASP A 161 -11.60 -4.13 14.01
CA ASP A 161 -11.36 -5.50 14.50
C ASP A 161 -11.72 -5.66 15.98
N VAL A 162 -11.52 -4.62 16.77
CA VAL A 162 -11.72 -4.63 18.23
C VAL A 162 -12.94 -3.81 18.66
N ARG A 163 -13.41 -2.89 17.82
CA ARG A 163 -14.59 -2.04 18.00
C ARG A 163 -15.45 -2.05 16.73
N PRO A 164 -16.16 -3.16 16.44
CA PRO A 164 -16.94 -3.32 15.21
C PRO A 164 -18.10 -2.33 15.04
N ASP A 165 -18.50 -1.66 16.12
CA ASP A 165 -19.56 -0.66 16.20
C ASP A 165 -19.08 0.78 15.93
N ALA A 166 -17.78 0.99 15.69
CA ALA A 166 -17.24 2.30 15.38
C ALA A 166 -17.91 2.92 14.14
N THR A 167 -18.25 4.21 14.21
CA THR A 167 -18.97 4.89 13.13
C THR A 167 -18.05 5.11 11.91
N PHE A 168 -18.49 4.73 10.71
CA PHE A 168 -17.82 5.09 9.46
C PHE A 168 -18.79 5.10 8.27
N SER A 169 -18.33 5.60 7.12
CA SER A 169 -19.08 5.52 5.85
C SER A 169 -18.14 5.38 4.66
N CYS A 170 -17.63 6.48 4.08
CA CYS A 170 -17.00 6.45 2.75
C CYS A 170 -15.63 5.75 2.65
N ARG A 171 -14.91 5.60 3.77
CA ARG A 171 -13.50 5.13 3.83
C ARG A 171 -12.50 5.84 2.90
N GLN A 172 -12.86 7.02 2.41
CA GLN A 172 -12.08 7.81 1.44
C GLN A 172 -11.74 9.21 1.96
N GLY A 173 -11.99 9.46 3.25
CA GLY A 173 -11.61 10.71 3.90
C GLY A 173 -12.47 11.94 3.59
N PHE A 174 -13.57 11.84 2.84
CA PHE A 174 -14.39 13.02 2.49
C PHE A 174 -15.67 13.18 3.33
N CYS A 175 -16.29 12.08 3.79
CA CYS A 175 -17.59 12.13 4.49
C CYS A 175 -17.48 12.54 5.98
N ARG A 176 -16.29 12.40 6.57
CA ARG A 176 -15.96 12.66 7.98
C ARG A 176 -16.69 11.81 9.02
N SER A 177 -17.52 10.84 8.62
CA SER A 177 -18.28 9.99 9.55
C SER A 177 -17.41 9.18 10.52
N CYS A 178 -16.15 8.91 10.16
CA CYS A 178 -15.21 8.19 11.00
C CYS A 178 -14.37 9.09 11.91
N ALA A 179 -14.66 10.39 12.00
CA ALA A 179 -13.82 11.32 12.76
C ALA A 179 -13.72 10.90 14.23
N VAL A 180 -12.50 10.83 14.74
CA VAL A 180 -12.17 10.50 16.13
C VAL A 180 -11.20 11.56 16.64
N ARG A 181 -11.21 11.84 17.94
CA ARG A 181 -10.29 12.79 18.56
C ARG A 181 -9.04 12.06 19.05
N VAL A 182 -7.88 12.60 18.72
CA VAL A 182 -6.57 12.22 19.25
C VAL A 182 -6.32 13.05 20.50
N LEU A 183 -6.05 12.38 21.63
CA LEU A 183 -5.74 12.99 22.92
C LEU A 183 -4.23 13.15 23.14
N ASP A 184 -3.41 12.28 22.55
CA ASP A 184 -1.95 12.30 22.61
C ASP A 184 -1.34 11.70 21.34
N GLY A 185 -0.16 12.19 20.93
CA GLY A 185 0.51 11.85 19.68
C GLY A 185 0.15 12.75 18.49
N ALA A 186 0.91 12.64 17.39
CA ALA A 186 0.79 13.51 16.21
C ALA A 186 0.24 12.74 14.99
N PRO A 187 -1.02 12.97 14.57
CA PRO A 187 -1.56 12.36 13.36
C PRO A 187 -1.03 13.01 12.07
N ASP A 188 -0.71 12.18 11.08
CA ASP A 188 -0.47 12.55 9.67
C ASP A 188 -1.82 12.66 8.94
N HIS A 189 -2.25 13.89 8.66
CA HIS A 189 -3.53 14.18 8.00
C HIS A 189 -3.43 14.04 6.48
N ARG A 190 -4.13 13.04 5.91
CA ARG A 190 -4.17 12.76 4.46
C ARG A 190 -5.47 13.15 3.77
N SER A 191 -6.26 14.04 4.40
CA SER A 191 -7.51 14.56 3.87
C SER A 191 -7.66 16.04 4.20
N THR A 192 -8.35 16.77 3.32
CA THR A 192 -8.72 18.18 3.50
C THR A 192 -10.17 18.36 3.98
N ALA A 193 -10.84 17.28 4.38
CA ALA A 193 -12.26 17.33 4.76
C ALA A 193 -12.50 17.88 6.18
N LEU A 194 -11.49 17.87 7.05
CA LEU A 194 -11.57 18.50 8.37
C LEU A 194 -11.29 20.00 8.26
N SER A 195 -12.07 20.79 8.98
CA SER A 195 -11.84 22.23 9.10
C SER A 195 -10.62 22.53 9.99
N PRO A 196 -10.01 23.73 9.88
CA PRO A 196 -8.90 24.12 10.76
C PRO A 196 -9.23 23.99 12.25
N ALA A 197 -10.44 24.37 12.66
CA ALA A 197 -10.89 24.26 14.04
C ALA A 197 -11.01 22.80 14.52
N GLU A 198 -11.35 21.86 13.63
CA GLU A 198 -11.39 20.42 13.96
C GLU A 198 -9.99 19.85 14.08
N LEU A 199 -9.06 20.25 13.21
CA LEU A 199 -7.64 19.88 13.31
C LEU A 199 -7.04 20.39 14.63
N GLU A 200 -7.33 21.65 15.00
CA GLU A 200 -6.90 22.24 16.28
C GLU A 200 -7.48 21.51 17.50
N GLN A 201 -8.69 20.96 17.38
CA GLN A 201 -9.33 20.14 18.43
C GLN A 201 -8.78 18.69 18.48
N GLY A 202 -7.85 18.33 17.60
CA GLY A 202 -7.24 17.01 17.55
C GLY A 202 -8.06 15.97 16.80
N TYR A 203 -9.05 16.35 15.97
CA TYR A 203 -9.76 15.37 15.16
C TYR A 203 -8.90 14.85 14.01
N PHE A 204 -8.96 13.55 13.77
CA PHE A 204 -8.36 12.90 12.61
C PHE A 204 -9.35 11.93 11.94
N LEU A 205 -9.07 11.57 10.68
CA LEU A 205 -9.90 10.64 9.92
C LEU A 205 -9.18 9.28 9.83
N PRO A 206 -9.45 8.32 10.73
CA PRO A 206 -8.75 7.03 10.79
C PRO A 206 -8.84 6.20 9.51
N CYS A 207 -9.78 6.49 8.61
CA CYS A 207 -9.87 5.81 7.31
C CYS A 207 -8.75 6.19 6.32
N VAL A 208 -8.06 7.30 6.51
CA VAL A 208 -7.02 7.78 5.58
C VAL A 208 -5.78 8.37 6.27
N SER A 209 -5.94 8.93 7.47
CA SER A 209 -4.84 9.46 8.27
C SER A 209 -3.98 8.36 8.87
N ARG A 210 -2.71 8.67 9.13
CA ARG A 210 -1.72 7.78 9.79
C ARG A 210 -1.01 8.49 10.94
N SER A 211 0.07 7.91 11.44
CA SER A 211 1.05 8.55 12.32
C SER A 211 2.38 7.80 12.22
N ASP A 212 3.47 8.48 12.58
CA ASP A 212 4.77 7.86 12.85
C ASP A 212 4.95 7.55 14.35
N ASP A 213 4.04 8.04 15.21
CA ASP A 213 4.05 7.89 16.66
C ASP A 213 2.83 7.08 17.15
N CYS A 214 2.84 6.66 18.42
CA CYS A 214 1.64 6.14 19.07
C CYS A 214 0.58 7.23 19.20
N LEU A 215 -0.67 6.95 18.80
CA LEU A 215 -1.81 7.84 19.02
C LEU A 215 -2.70 7.33 20.15
N THR A 216 -3.02 8.20 21.11
CA THR A 216 -4.07 7.91 22.09
C THR A 216 -5.40 8.49 21.60
N LEU A 217 -6.42 7.65 21.43
CA LEU A 217 -7.71 8.02 20.87
C LEU A 217 -8.79 8.12 21.96
N ASP A 218 -9.70 9.07 21.78
CA ASP A 218 -10.92 9.24 22.58
C ASP A 218 -11.99 8.22 22.17
N LEU A 219 -11.67 6.93 22.38
CA LEU A 219 -12.49 5.75 22.09
C LEU A 219 -12.45 4.75 23.24
#